data_AF-A0A7C3T5R2-F1
#
_entry.id   AF-A0A7C3T5R2-F1
#
_cell.length_a   1.000
_cell.length_b   1.000
_cell.length_c   1.000
_cell.angle_alpha   90.00
_cell.angle_beta   90.00
_cell.angle_gamma   90.00
#
_symmetry.space_group_name_H-M   'P 1'
#
loop_
_entity.id
_entity.type
_entity.pdbx_description
1 polymer ?
#
loop_
_entity_poly.entity_id
_entity_poly.type
_entity_poly.pdbx_seq_one_letter_code
_entity_poly.pdbx_strand_id
1 'polypeptide(L)'
;MNEPTTPGYAPRHDLASGTPGQHSTGQPLRASEWLIIAVGVLCTLAFVYGLRFKPRLTERGLVALGLLAVAGLVVWQRRRLGRLSVKAVILWLALLLPLAALVGPSAALPHLRQLFAFRMLVALLVFLAATWALATRGAFHSYAGRFFTLLGLWLGWLALTTVWAPDKGAALRYLATFALMLILVLAVASAGGSRTRLKVLTLILGFGYLLTVSVTLLEMFFGVRLATSSLLNAPENKQWSVTSFFYNPNNLATFLAMCWPFFFIVFFVTRRRWLWALGIAAMGLSVLALVHTGSRSSLLTIGLETVVALVYYARHGRGSRRAGIALGLAIIAGLAYLALNTTATGMLGQL
;
A
#
# COMPACT_ATOMS: atom_id res chain seq x y z
N MET A 1 22.87 -9.81 -70.21
CA MET A 1 21.85 -9.07 -69.43
C MET A 1 21.47 -9.98 -68.28
N ASN A 2 21.90 -9.65 -67.07
CA ASN A 2 21.71 -10.48 -65.87
C ASN A 2 20.37 -10.11 -65.22
N GLU A 3 19.50 -11.10 -65.05
CA GLU A 3 18.27 -10.96 -64.28
C GLU A 3 18.59 -10.86 -62.77
N PRO A 4 17.91 -9.97 -62.03
CA PRO A 4 18.07 -9.86 -60.59
C PRO A 4 17.35 -11.02 -59.89
N THR A 5 18.13 -11.82 -59.16
CA THR A 5 17.66 -12.87 -58.26
C THR A 5 16.83 -12.27 -57.12
N THR A 6 15.57 -12.68 -57.05
CA THR A 6 14.64 -12.34 -55.97
C THR A 6 15.04 -13.10 -54.68
N PRO A 7 15.03 -12.45 -53.51
CA PRO A 7 15.32 -13.11 -52.25
C PRO A 7 14.17 -14.07 -51.87
N GLY A 8 14.51 -15.35 -51.74
CA GLY A 8 13.61 -16.43 -51.36
C GLY A 8 12.93 -16.17 -50.02
N TYR A 9 11.60 -16.19 -50.04
CA TYR A 9 10.74 -16.13 -48.86
C TYR A 9 10.83 -17.48 -48.14
N ALA A 10 11.51 -17.53 -47.00
CA ALA A 10 11.57 -18.74 -46.18
C ALA A 10 10.14 -19.11 -45.69
N PRO A 11 9.73 -20.38 -45.80
CA PRO A 11 8.40 -20.81 -45.36
C PRO A 11 8.26 -20.60 -43.84
N ARG A 12 7.24 -19.83 -43.47
CA ARG A 12 6.80 -19.69 -42.08
C ARG A 12 6.40 -21.06 -41.57
N HIS A 13 7.16 -21.59 -40.61
CA HIS A 13 6.73 -22.72 -39.80
C HIS A 13 5.41 -22.38 -39.13
N ASP A 14 4.39 -23.18 -39.44
CA ASP A 14 3.09 -23.18 -38.79
C ASP A 14 3.28 -23.36 -37.27
N LEU A 15 3.00 -22.28 -36.54
CA LEU A 15 2.82 -22.32 -35.11
C LEU A 15 1.55 -23.11 -34.83
N ALA A 16 1.77 -24.38 -34.48
CA ALA A 16 0.79 -25.29 -33.94
C ALA A 16 -0.20 -24.57 -33.02
N SER A 17 -1.47 -24.83 -33.31
CA SER A 17 -2.67 -24.49 -32.55
C SER A 17 -2.59 -25.00 -31.11
N GLY A 18 -1.88 -24.27 -30.25
CA GLY A 18 -1.97 -24.41 -28.81
C GLY A 18 -3.35 -23.97 -28.34
N THR A 19 -4.20 -24.94 -28.05
CA THR A 19 -5.51 -24.73 -27.40
C THR A 19 -5.30 -23.85 -26.15
N PRO A 20 -6.03 -22.72 -26.01
CA PRO A 20 -5.90 -21.87 -24.84
C PRO A 20 -6.33 -22.67 -23.61
N GLY A 21 -5.37 -23.00 -22.76
CA GLY A 21 -5.61 -23.71 -21.50
C GLY A 21 -6.69 -23.00 -20.70
N GLN A 22 -7.81 -23.68 -20.51
CA GLN A 22 -8.86 -23.32 -19.57
C GLN A 22 -8.24 -23.24 -18.18
N HIS A 23 -7.86 -22.05 -17.74
CA HIS A 23 -7.53 -21.81 -16.34
C HIS A 23 -8.80 -21.96 -15.51
N SER A 24 -8.91 -23.10 -14.84
CA SER A 24 -9.97 -23.45 -13.90
C SER A 24 -10.03 -22.44 -12.75
N THR A 25 -10.93 -21.46 -12.86
CA THR A 25 -11.12 -20.43 -11.84
C THR A 25 -12.04 -20.93 -10.73
N GLY A 26 -11.64 -21.98 -10.02
CA GLY A 26 -12.48 -22.55 -8.96
C GLY A 26 -11.86 -23.63 -8.08
N GLN A 27 -10.53 -23.81 -8.07
CA GLN A 27 -9.96 -24.75 -7.11
C GLN A 27 -10.11 -24.20 -5.67
N PRO A 28 -10.69 -24.98 -4.75
CA PRO A 28 -10.73 -24.61 -3.34
C PRO A 28 -9.30 -24.43 -2.82
N LEU A 29 -9.14 -23.47 -1.90
CA LEU A 29 -7.84 -23.19 -1.26
C LEU A 29 -7.29 -24.47 -0.65
N ARG A 30 -6.01 -24.76 -0.92
CA ARG A 30 -5.34 -25.96 -0.41
C ARG A 30 -5.24 -25.87 1.11
N ALA A 31 -5.25 -27.02 1.79
CA ALA A 31 -5.12 -27.07 3.26
C ALA A 31 -3.88 -26.31 3.79
N SER A 32 -2.79 -26.29 3.02
CA SER A 32 -1.60 -25.51 3.32
C SER A 32 -1.83 -23.99 3.32
N GLU A 33 -2.73 -23.49 2.48
CA GLU A 33 -3.06 -22.07 2.38
C GLU A 33 -3.93 -21.64 3.57
N TRP A 34 -4.89 -22.48 3.98
CA TRP A 34 -5.67 -22.28 5.20
C TRP A 34 -4.80 -22.29 6.46
N LEU A 35 -3.82 -23.20 6.53
CA LEU A 35 -2.87 -23.25 7.63
C LEU A 35 -2.05 -21.96 7.72
N ILE A 36 -1.58 -21.43 6.59
CA ILE A 36 -0.84 -20.15 6.56
C ILE A 36 -1.72 -19.00 7.04
N ILE A 37 -2.98 -18.95 6.61
CA ILE A 37 -3.92 -17.90 7.05
C ILE A 37 -4.20 -18.02 8.56
N ALA A 38 -4.49 -19.22 9.05
CA ALA A 38 -4.76 -19.47 10.47
C ALA A 38 -3.56 -19.12 11.36
N VAL A 39 -2.34 -19.51 10.95
CA VAL A 39 -1.10 -19.14 11.65
C VAL A 39 -0.90 -17.63 11.62
N GLY A 40 -1.16 -16.96 10.49
CA GLY A 40 -1.08 -15.50 10.38
C GLY A 40 -2.04 -14.79 11.33
N VAL A 41 -3.29 -15.26 11.44
CA VAL A 41 -4.30 -14.73 12.37
C VAL A 41 -3.87 -14.95 13.82
N LEU A 42 -3.43 -16.16 14.18
CA LEU A 42 -3.00 -16.47 15.56
C LEU A 42 -1.76 -15.68 15.96
N CYS A 43 -0.76 -15.55 15.08
CA CYS A 43 0.41 -14.70 15.32
C CYS A 43 0.02 -13.22 15.49
N THR A 44 -0.95 -12.73 14.71
CA THR A 44 -1.47 -11.37 14.84
C THR A 44 -2.16 -11.17 16.18
N LEU A 45 -3.04 -12.09 16.59
CA LEU A 45 -3.74 -12.00 17.87
C LEU A 45 -2.77 -12.10 19.05
N ALA A 46 -1.79 -13.00 18.99
CA ALA A 46 -0.74 -13.13 20.00
C ALA A 46 0.12 -11.86 20.08
N PHE A 47 0.45 -11.26 18.95
CA PHE A 47 1.17 -9.99 18.87
C PHE A 47 0.38 -8.84 19.51
N VAL A 48 -0.90 -8.68 19.16
CA VAL A 48 -1.79 -7.66 19.73
C VAL A 48 -2.00 -7.84 21.24
N TYR A 49 -2.22 -9.08 21.68
CA TYR A 49 -2.36 -9.42 23.09
C TYR A 49 -1.08 -9.13 23.87
N GLY A 50 0.07 -9.52 23.33
CA GLY A 50 1.36 -9.33 23.98
C GLY A 50 1.75 -7.85 24.13
N LEU A 51 1.50 -7.03 23.11
CA LEU A 51 1.67 -5.57 23.16
C LEU A 51 0.82 -4.92 24.26
N ARG A 52 -0.38 -5.47 24.54
CA ARG A 52 -1.29 -4.92 25.55
C ARG A 52 -0.88 -5.24 26.98
N PHE A 53 -0.50 -6.48 27.28
CA PHE A 53 -0.40 -6.94 28.68
C PHE A 53 1.03 -7.01 29.24
N LYS A 54 2.06 -7.13 28.40
CA LYS A 54 3.46 -7.24 28.86
C LYS A 54 4.46 -6.54 27.92
N PRO A 55 4.37 -5.21 27.71
CA PRO A 55 5.11 -4.48 26.67
C PRO A 55 6.63 -4.71 26.71
N ARG A 56 7.23 -4.79 27.92
CA ARG A 56 8.68 -4.96 28.08
C ARG A 56 9.19 -6.39 27.78
N LEU A 57 8.37 -7.41 28.02
CA LEU A 57 8.70 -8.82 27.75
C LEU A 57 8.40 -9.18 26.30
N THR A 58 7.39 -8.55 25.69
CA THR A 58 7.07 -8.73 24.27
C THR A 58 8.09 -8.10 23.35
N GLU A 59 8.64 -6.92 23.66
CA GLU A 59 9.65 -6.29 22.79
C GLU A 59 10.86 -7.21 22.58
N ARG A 60 11.41 -7.78 23.65
CA ARG A 60 12.57 -8.69 23.56
C ARG A 60 12.21 -10.06 22.99
N GLY A 61 11.07 -10.61 23.41
CA GLY A 61 10.59 -11.93 22.95
C GLY A 61 10.20 -11.95 21.47
N LEU A 62 9.55 -10.89 20.97
CA LEU A 62 9.15 -10.75 19.58
C LEU A 62 10.34 -10.46 18.67
N VAL A 63 11.31 -9.65 19.13
CA VAL A 63 12.56 -9.46 18.39
C VAL A 63 13.32 -10.78 18.31
N ALA A 64 13.43 -11.54 19.41
CA ALA A 64 14.09 -12.85 19.41
C ALA A 64 13.37 -13.88 18.51
N LEU A 65 12.03 -13.98 18.60
CA LEU A 65 11.22 -14.86 17.73
C LEU A 65 11.28 -14.45 16.27
N GLY A 66 11.24 -13.14 15.98
CA GLY A 66 11.38 -12.61 14.64
C GLY A 66 12.76 -12.90 14.06
N LEU A 67 13.83 -12.71 14.83
CA LEU A 67 15.20 -13.04 14.44
C LEU A 67 15.39 -14.54 14.23
N LEU A 68 14.84 -15.39 15.10
CA LEU A 68 14.87 -16.85 14.96
C LEU A 68 14.06 -17.32 13.75
N ALA A 69 12.90 -16.74 13.49
CA ALA A 69 12.10 -17.04 12.32
C ALA A 69 12.83 -16.64 11.03
N VAL A 70 13.44 -15.45 11.00
CA VAL A 70 14.25 -14.98 9.87
C VAL A 70 15.49 -15.88 9.69
N ALA A 71 16.21 -16.19 10.76
CA ALA A 71 17.38 -17.08 10.72
C ALA A 71 17.00 -18.49 10.24
N GLY A 72 15.91 -19.06 10.76
CA GLY A 72 15.37 -20.34 10.32
C GLY A 72 14.95 -20.32 8.85
N LEU A 73 14.31 -19.24 8.39
CA LEU A 73 13.95 -19.06 6.98
C LEU A 73 15.19 -18.96 6.10
N VAL A 74 16.23 -18.25 6.55
CA VAL A 74 17.51 -18.10 5.84
C VAL A 74 18.25 -19.44 5.74
N VAL A 75 18.34 -20.19 6.84
CA VAL A 75 18.98 -21.51 6.87
C VAL A 75 18.21 -22.49 5.98
N TRP A 76 16.88 -22.52 6.08
CA TRP A 76 16.02 -23.38 5.26
C TRP A 76 16.12 -23.04 3.78
N GLN A 77 16.19 -21.76 3.43
CA GLN A 77 16.23 -21.29 2.05
C GLN A 77 17.66 -21.12 1.51
N ARG A 78 18.73 -21.45 2.26
CA ARG A 78 20.13 -21.11 1.89
C ARG A 78 20.53 -21.48 0.46
N ARG A 79 20.08 -22.65 -0.04
CA ARG A 79 20.36 -23.12 -1.41
C ARG A 79 19.61 -22.33 -2.48
N ARG A 80 18.44 -21.77 -2.16
CA ARG A 80 17.64 -20.90 -3.02
C ARG A 80 18.10 -19.45 -2.93
N LEU A 81 18.53 -18.98 -1.76
CA LEU A 81 19.07 -17.63 -1.54
C LEU A 81 20.29 -17.35 -2.41
N GLY A 82 21.21 -18.32 -2.56
CA GLY A 82 22.37 -18.19 -3.44
C GLY A 82 22.02 -18.05 -4.94
N ARG A 83 20.77 -18.29 -5.33
CA ARG A 83 20.26 -18.12 -6.71
C ARG A 83 19.35 -16.91 -6.87
N LEU A 84 19.11 -16.13 -5.81
CA LEU A 84 18.26 -14.95 -5.91
C LEU A 84 19.02 -13.85 -6.67
N SER A 85 18.40 -13.37 -7.75
CA SER A 85 18.89 -12.15 -8.39
C SER A 85 18.69 -10.96 -7.44
N VAL A 86 19.63 -10.01 -7.44
CA VAL A 86 19.52 -8.76 -6.66
C VAL A 86 18.19 -8.05 -6.95
N LYS A 87 17.73 -8.11 -8.21
CA LYS A 87 16.41 -7.61 -8.64
C LYS A 87 15.25 -8.26 -7.87
N ALA A 88 15.29 -9.57 -7.61
CA ALA A 88 14.27 -10.24 -6.82
C ALA A 88 14.29 -9.81 -5.36
N VAL A 89 15.47 -9.59 -4.77
CA VAL A 89 15.61 -9.10 -3.39
C VAL A 89 15.04 -7.69 -3.25
N ILE A 90 15.44 -6.76 -4.12
CA ILE A 90 14.89 -5.39 -4.18
C ILE A 90 13.37 -5.44 -4.25
N LEU A 91 12.82 -6.31 -5.10
CA LEU A 91 11.39 -6.46 -5.26
C LEU A 91 10.68 -6.98 -4.00
N TRP A 92 11.20 -8.00 -3.35
CA TRP A 92 10.59 -8.53 -2.14
C TRP A 92 10.64 -7.52 -1.00
N LEU A 93 11.75 -6.80 -0.85
CA LEU A 93 11.85 -5.69 0.11
C LEU A 93 10.81 -4.61 -0.19
N ALA A 94 10.67 -4.22 -1.46
CA ALA A 94 9.66 -3.27 -1.93
C ALA A 94 8.22 -3.71 -1.64
N LEU A 95 7.93 -5.01 -1.78
CA LEU A 95 6.60 -5.56 -1.46
C LEU A 95 6.31 -5.63 0.04
N LEU A 96 7.33 -5.78 0.88
CA LEU A 96 7.20 -5.85 2.35
C LEU A 96 7.09 -4.47 3.01
N LEU A 97 7.51 -3.41 2.32
CA LEU A 97 7.52 -2.04 2.82
C LEU A 97 6.18 -1.54 3.38
N PRO A 98 5.01 -1.80 2.76
CA PRO A 98 3.72 -1.40 3.33
C PRO A 98 3.46 -2.01 4.71
N LEU A 99 3.80 -3.29 4.92
CA LEU A 99 3.66 -3.94 6.23
C LEU A 99 4.64 -3.36 7.24
N ALA A 100 5.87 -3.11 6.82
CA ALA A 100 6.87 -2.47 7.67
C ALA A 100 6.48 -1.04 8.05
N ALA A 101 5.80 -0.30 7.16
CA ALA A 101 5.28 1.04 7.44
C ALA A 101 4.19 1.01 8.52
N LEU A 102 3.31 0.01 8.46
CA LEU A 102 2.22 -0.19 9.41
C LEU A 102 2.71 -0.53 10.82
N VAL A 103 3.78 -1.32 10.92
CA VAL A 103 4.40 -1.70 12.20
C VAL A 103 5.41 -0.64 12.68
N GLY A 104 5.90 0.22 11.79
CA GLY A 104 7.08 1.06 11.96
C GLY A 104 7.17 1.81 13.29
N PRO A 105 6.28 2.76 13.59
CA PRO A 105 6.36 3.54 14.83
C PRO A 105 6.27 2.68 16.10
N SER A 106 5.50 1.59 16.04
CA SER A 106 5.27 0.66 17.15
C SER A 106 6.43 -0.30 17.37
N ALA A 107 7.30 -0.50 16.38
CA ALA A 107 8.51 -1.31 16.45
C ALA A 107 9.79 -0.46 16.39
N ALA A 108 9.72 0.80 16.80
CA ALA A 108 10.90 1.64 16.93
C ALA A 108 11.73 1.20 18.14
N LEU A 109 13.06 1.27 18.02
CA LEU A 109 13.94 0.96 19.15
C LEU A 109 13.73 2.00 20.28
N PRO A 110 13.62 1.58 21.56
CA PRO A 110 13.29 2.49 22.67
C PRO A 110 14.19 3.73 22.77
N HIS A 111 15.49 3.54 22.49
CA HIS A 111 16.51 4.58 22.57
C HIS A 111 16.76 5.30 21.23
N LEU A 112 16.25 4.75 20.13
CA LEU A 112 16.44 5.26 18.77
C LEU A 112 15.09 5.28 18.07
N ARG A 113 14.16 6.11 18.56
CA ARG A 113 12.79 6.24 18.01
C ARG A 113 12.75 6.57 16.52
N GLN A 114 13.85 7.11 15.99
CA GLN A 114 14.02 7.42 14.58
C GLN A 114 14.45 6.22 13.72
N LEU A 115 14.92 5.12 14.33
CA LEU A 115 15.29 3.88 13.67
C LEU A 115 14.20 2.84 13.93
N PHE A 116 13.37 2.64 12.92
CA PHE A 116 12.33 1.63 12.92
C PHE A 116 12.35 0.85 11.60
N ALA A 117 11.73 -0.33 11.60
CA ALA A 117 11.82 -1.33 10.53
C ALA A 117 11.63 -0.73 9.13
N PHE A 118 10.63 0.14 8.93
CA PHE A 118 10.40 0.82 7.66
C PHE A 118 11.62 1.60 7.19
N ARG A 119 12.20 2.49 8.01
CA ARG A 119 13.36 3.30 7.61
C ARG A 119 14.59 2.45 7.31
N MET A 120 14.81 1.39 8.08
CA MET A 120 15.91 0.45 7.84
C MET A 120 15.73 -0.29 6.51
N LEU A 121 14.51 -0.76 6.23
CA LEU A 121 14.17 -1.42 4.97
C LEU A 121 14.26 -0.48 3.78
N VAL A 122 13.83 0.77 3.91
CA VAL A 122 14.01 1.77 2.85
C VAL A 122 15.50 2.00 2.59
N ALA A 123 16.31 2.24 3.62
CA ALA A 123 17.74 2.47 3.45
C ALA A 123 18.44 1.28 2.76
N LEU A 124 18.11 0.06 3.17
CA LEU A 124 18.59 -1.17 2.53
C LEU A 124 18.13 -1.27 1.07
N LEU A 125 16.85 -0.98 0.80
CA LEU A 125 16.29 -0.98 -0.54
C LEU A 125 17.02 0.03 -1.45
N VAL A 126 17.22 1.26 -0.97
CA VAL A 126 17.93 2.32 -1.71
C VAL A 126 19.35 1.87 -2.05
N PHE A 127 20.08 1.33 -1.06
CA PHE A 127 21.43 0.85 -1.25
C PHE A 127 21.50 -0.27 -2.31
N LEU A 128 20.64 -1.28 -2.20
CA LEU A 128 20.59 -2.39 -3.16
C LEU A 128 20.14 -1.93 -4.56
N ALA A 129 19.16 -1.04 -4.64
CA ALA A 129 18.68 -0.51 -5.91
C ALA A 129 19.73 0.36 -6.61
N ALA A 130 20.45 1.21 -5.87
CA ALA A 130 21.51 2.06 -6.40
C ALA A 130 22.69 1.22 -6.90
N THR A 131 23.17 0.27 -6.11
CA THR A 131 24.27 -0.64 -6.51
C THR A 131 23.90 -1.46 -7.75
N TRP A 132 22.66 -1.99 -7.80
CA TRP A 132 22.17 -2.71 -8.97
C TRP A 132 22.05 -1.82 -10.21
N ALA A 133 21.54 -0.60 -10.07
CA ALA A 133 21.42 0.35 -11.18
C ALA A 133 22.79 0.75 -11.74
N LEU A 134 23.77 1.02 -10.88
CA LEU A 134 25.16 1.33 -11.27
C LEU A 134 25.81 0.14 -12.01
N ALA A 135 25.57 -1.09 -11.53
CA ALA A 135 26.14 -2.30 -12.12
C ALA A 135 25.53 -2.65 -13.49
N THR A 136 24.26 -2.29 -13.75
CA THR A 136 23.53 -2.71 -14.96
C THR A 136 23.46 -1.66 -16.06
N ARG A 137 23.98 -0.43 -15.85
CA ARG A 137 24.15 0.67 -16.83
C ARG A 137 22.97 0.97 -17.79
N GLY A 138 21.74 0.50 -17.51
CA GLY A 138 20.61 0.64 -18.45
C GLY A 138 19.24 0.21 -17.90
N ALA A 139 19.09 0.09 -16.59
CA ALA A 139 17.87 -0.47 -15.99
C ALA A 139 16.65 0.47 -15.97
N PHE A 140 16.83 1.76 -16.24
CA PHE A 140 15.71 2.71 -16.32
C PHE A 140 15.14 2.68 -17.74
N HIS A 141 14.33 1.67 -18.06
CA HIS A 141 13.57 1.65 -19.31
C HIS A 141 12.57 2.83 -19.36
N SER A 142 12.52 3.49 -20.52
CA SER A 142 11.90 4.80 -20.82
C SER A 142 10.37 4.93 -20.70
N TYR A 143 9.68 4.11 -19.91
CA TYR A 143 8.21 4.09 -19.86
C TYR A 143 7.57 5.25 -19.06
N ALA A 144 8.35 6.23 -18.61
CA ALA A 144 7.87 7.19 -17.61
C ALA A 144 8.32 8.63 -17.85
N GLY A 145 8.71 9.02 -19.08
CA GLY A 145 9.14 10.39 -19.37
C GLY A 145 8.17 11.44 -18.81
N ARG A 146 6.89 11.38 -19.16
CA ARG A 146 5.86 12.33 -18.67
C ARG A 146 5.60 12.24 -17.16
N PHE A 147 5.62 11.03 -16.60
CA PHE A 147 5.42 10.83 -15.15
C PHE A 147 6.60 11.43 -14.36
N PHE A 148 7.83 11.16 -14.79
CA PHE A 148 9.03 11.72 -14.19
C PHE A 148 9.16 13.22 -14.42
N THR A 149 8.65 13.76 -15.53
CA THR A 149 8.55 15.21 -15.72
C THR A 149 7.62 15.83 -14.69
N LEU A 150 6.40 15.29 -14.50
CA LEU A 150 5.48 15.81 -13.49
C LEU A 150 6.05 15.70 -12.08
N LEU A 151 6.67 14.56 -11.77
CA LEU A 151 7.30 14.29 -10.49
C LEU A 151 8.51 15.23 -10.26
N GLY A 152 9.32 15.46 -11.29
CA GLY A 152 10.44 16.39 -11.27
C GLY A 152 10.01 17.85 -11.11
N LEU A 153 8.95 18.28 -11.82
CA LEU A 153 8.35 19.61 -11.65
C LEU A 153 7.82 19.81 -10.24
N TRP A 154 7.14 18.80 -9.70
CA TRP A 154 6.61 18.83 -8.35
C TRP A 154 7.73 18.88 -7.30
N LEU A 155 8.81 18.10 -7.48
CA LEU A 155 9.99 18.16 -6.61
C LEU A 155 10.73 19.50 -6.73
N GLY A 156 10.85 20.04 -7.94
CA GLY A 156 11.40 21.37 -8.19
C GLY A 156 10.58 22.43 -7.47
N TRP A 157 9.25 22.33 -7.52
CA TRP A 157 8.36 23.18 -6.75
C TRP A 157 8.56 23.04 -5.24
N LEU A 158 8.61 21.81 -4.71
CA LEU A 158 8.87 21.56 -3.28
C LEU A 158 10.24 22.09 -2.82
N ALA A 159 11.26 22.00 -3.66
CA ALA A 159 12.57 22.58 -3.38
C ALA A 159 12.49 24.11 -3.39
N LEU A 160 11.77 24.68 -4.36
CA LEU A 160 11.60 26.14 -4.48
C LEU A 160 10.83 26.71 -3.28
N THR A 161 9.80 26.03 -2.76
CA THR A 161 9.06 26.51 -1.58
C THR A 161 9.93 26.55 -0.32
N THR A 162 11.04 25.81 -0.26
CA THR A 162 12.00 25.92 0.86
C THR A 162 12.67 27.31 0.94
N VAL A 163 12.75 28.04 -0.17
CA VAL A 163 13.32 29.40 -0.23
C VAL A 163 12.54 30.38 0.63
N TRP A 164 11.21 30.24 0.71
CA TRP A 164 10.34 31.08 1.54
C TRP A 164 9.91 30.43 2.85
N ALA A 165 10.36 29.20 3.14
CA ALA A 165 10.01 28.54 4.39
C ALA A 165 10.57 29.30 5.62
N PRO A 166 9.75 29.58 6.65
CA PRO A 166 10.22 30.21 7.89
C PRO A 166 11.25 29.37 8.64
N ASP A 167 11.05 28.05 8.67
CA ASP A 167 11.98 27.08 9.26
C ASP A 167 12.64 26.24 8.16
N LYS A 168 13.88 26.59 7.82
CA LYS A 168 14.69 25.87 6.81
C LYS A 168 14.99 24.44 7.24
N GLY A 169 15.24 24.21 8.53
CA GLY A 169 15.58 22.89 9.06
C GLY A 169 14.40 21.92 8.97
N ALA A 170 13.19 22.38 9.30
CA ALA A 170 11.97 21.60 9.05
C ALA A 170 11.76 21.35 7.55
N ALA A 171 11.88 22.38 6.71
CA ALA A 171 11.69 22.26 5.27
C ALA A 171 12.64 21.23 4.63
N LEU A 172 13.93 21.26 4.99
CA LEU A 172 14.92 20.28 4.51
C LEU A 172 14.61 18.86 4.99
N ARG A 173 14.14 18.66 6.22
CA ARG A 173 13.71 17.34 6.72
C ARG A 173 12.51 16.80 5.95
N TYR A 174 11.55 17.67 5.58
CA TYR A 174 10.44 17.30 4.71
C TYR A 174 10.91 16.93 3.31
N LEU A 175 11.80 17.74 2.72
CA LEU A 175 12.36 17.47 1.40
C LEU A 175 13.15 16.15 1.37
N ALA A 176 13.93 15.86 2.41
CA ALA A 176 14.63 14.59 2.56
C ALA A 176 13.66 13.40 2.65
N THR A 177 12.55 13.57 3.38
CA THR A 177 11.49 12.55 3.46
C THR A 177 10.83 12.31 2.10
N PHE A 178 10.57 13.37 1.34
CA PHE A 178 10.04 13.27 -0.02
C PHE A 178 11.03 12.62 -0.98
N ALA A 179 12.31 13.00 -0.93
CA ALA A 179 13.36 12.37 -1.72
C ALA A 179 13.45 10.86 -1.42
N LEU A 180 13.31 10.47 -0.16
CA LEU A 180 13.26 9.07 0.23
C LEU A 180 12.06 8.32 -0.38
N MET A 181 10.88 8.93 -0.36
CA MET A 181 9.68 8.37 -1.01
C MET A 181 9.86 8.26 -2.53
N LEU A 182 10.51 9.24 -3.15
CA LEU A 182 10.83 9.23 -4.57
C LEU A 182 11.79 8.09 -4.92
N ILE A 183 12.87 7.93 -4.16
CA ILE A 183 13.83 6.85 -4.37
C ILE A 183 13.14 5.49 -4.21
N LEU A 184 12.23 5.38 -3.24
CA LEU A 184 11.40 4.18 -3.09
C LEU A 184 10.54 3.93 -4.34
N VAL A 185 9.85 4.94 -4.87
CA VAL A 185 9.07 4.82 -6.11
C VAL A 185 9.95 4.39 -7.28
N LEU A 186 11.14 4.97 -7.42
CA LEU A 186 12.12 4.60 -8.45
C LEU A 186 12.63 3.17 -8.30
N ALA A 187 12.92 2.73 -7.07
CA ALA A 187 13.37 1.37 -6.77
C ALA A 187 12.26 0.33 -7.08
N VAL A 188 11.00 0.66 -6.78
CA VAL A 188 9.84 -0.18 -7.13
C VAL A 188 9.65 -0.21 -8.64
N ALA A 189 9.74 0.94 -9.31
CA ALA A 189 9.59 1.05 -10.75
C ALA A 189 10.67 0.26 -11.51
N SER A 190 11.92 0.34 -11.07
CA SER A 190 13.06 -0.36 -11.69
C SER A 190 12.98 -1.88 -11.53
N ALA A 191 12.32 -2.36 -10.47
CA ALA A 191 12.02 -3.78 -10.30
C ALA A 191 11.05 -4.30 -11.39
N GLY A 192 10.22 -3.41 -11.97
CA GLY A 192 9.29 -3.69 -13.06
C GLY A 192 7.95 -4.28 -12.63
N GLY A 193 6.92 -4.13 -13.47
CA GLY A 193 5.58 -4.65 -13.23
C GLY A 193 5.38 -6.09 -13.72
N SER A 194 4.68 -6.92 -12.95
CA SER A 194 4.10 -8.18 -13.45
C SER A 194 2.75 -8.43 -12.79
N ARG A 195 1.88 -9.20 -13.45
CA ARG A 195 0.56 -9.53 -12.92
C ARG A 195 0.65 -10.27 -11.58
N THR A 196 1.62 -11.17 -11.43
CA THR A 196 1.86 -11.89 -10.18
C THR A 196 2.26 -10.93 -9.06
N ARG A 197 3.13 -9.96 -9.34
CA ARG A 197 3.58 -8.96 -8.37
C ARG A 197 2.45 -8.05 -7.93
N LEU A 198 1.61 -7.62 -8.86
CA LEU A 198 0.41 -6.84 -8.54
C LEU A 198 -0.53 -7.62 -7.63
N LYS A 199 -0.77 -8.92 -7.89
CA LYS A 199 -1.58 -9.78 -7.00
C LYS A 199 -0.99 -9.86 -5.59
N VAL A 200 0.32 -10.06 -5.47
CA VAL A 200 1.00 -10.12 -4.17
C VAL A 200 0.89 -8.78 -3.44
N LEU A 201 1.14 -7.66 -4.12
CA LEU A 201 0.97 -6.33 -3.55
C LEU A 201 -0.48 -6.10 -3.07
N THR A 202 -1.48 -6.44 -3.89
CA THR A 202 -2.89 -6.34 -3.51
C THR A 202 -3.21 -7.21 -2.29
N LEU A 203 -2.66 -8.42 -2.19
CA LEU A 203 -2.86 -9.28 -1.03
C LEU A 203 -2.22 -8.69 0.23
N ILE A 204 -1.00 -8.14 0.11
CA ILE A 204 -0.30 -7.49 1.22
C ILE A 204 -1.04 -6.24 1.68
N LEU A 205 -1.47 -5.38 0.76
CA LEU A 205 -2.27 -4.19 1.07
C LEU A 205 -3.62 -4.57 1.66
N GLY A 206 -4.29 -5.59 1.11
CA GLY A 206 -5.55 -6.10 1.65
C GLY A 206 -5.40 -6.63 3.07
N PHE A 207 -4.33 -7.37 3.36
CA PHE A 207 -4.02 -7.83 4.71
C PHE A 207 -3.74 -6.65 5.66
N GLY A 208 -2.86 -5.73 5.27
CA GLY A 208 -2.58 -4.52 6.06
C GLY A 208 -3.81 -3.66 6.32
N TYR A 209 -4.70 -3.57 5.32
CA TYR A 209 -5.99 -2.91 5.43
C TYR A 209 -6.89 -3.58 6.46
N LEU A 210 -7.06 -4.91 6.39
CA LEU A 210 -7.90 -5.65 7.32
C LEU A 210 -7.40 -5.50 8.77
N LEU A 211 -6.08 -5.58 8.98
CA LEU A 211 -5.48 -5.31 10.28
C LEU A 211 -5.79 -3.90 10.78
N THR A 212 -5.54 -2.91 9.92
CA THR A 212 -5.75 -1.50 10.26
C THR A 212 -7.20 -1.25 10.66
N VAL A 213 -8.16 -1.65 9.82
CA VAL A 213 -9.58 -1.43 10.08
C VAL A 213 -10.06 -2.20 11.30
N SER A 214 -9.55 -3.42 11.53
CA SER A 214 -9.89 -4.18 12.74
C SER A 214 -9.48 -3.43 14.00
N VAL A 215 -8.25 -2.89 14.04
CA VAL A 215 -7.80 -2.08 15.18
C VAL A 215 -8.56 -0.76 15.25
N THR A 216 -8.90 -0.13 14.13
CA THR A 216 -9.73 1.07 14.11
C THR A 216 -11.11 0.80 14.72
N LEU A 217 -11.77 -0.31 14.37
CA LEU A 217 -13.05 -0.70 14.95
C LEU A 217 -12.93 -0.96 16.45
N LEU A 218 -11.85 -1.61 16.89
CA LEU A 218 -11.58 -1.80 18.32
C LEU A 218 -11.42 -0.46 19.05
N GLU A 219 -10.71 0.50 18.46
CA GLU A 219 -10.54 1.84 19.01
C GLU A 219 -11.89 2.59 19.06
N MET A 220 -12.70 2.51 18.00
CA MET A 220 -14.02 3.17 17.94
C MET A 220 -15.01 2.61 18.97
N PHE A 221 -15.11 1.28 19.10
CA PHE A 221 -16.15 0.67 19.93
C PHE A 221 -15.74 0.49 21.40
N PHE A 222 -14.45 0.27 21.67
CA PHE A 222 -13.98 -0.02 23.03
C PHE A 222 -13.09 1.08 23.61
N GLY A 223 -12.78 2.14 22.85
CA GLY A 223 -11.86 3.20 23.28
C GLY A 223 -10.42 2.70 23.48
N VAL A 224 -10.09 1.50 23.01
CA VAL A 224 -8.77 0.90 23.21
C VAL A 224 -7.78 1.49 22.22
N ARG A 225 -6.86 2.30 22.74
CA ARG A 225 -5.82 2.97 21.95
C ARG A 225 -4.46 2.31 22.12
N LEU A 226 -3.69 2.27 21.04
CA LEU A 226 -2.30 1.85 21.09
C LEU A 226 -1.44 2.94 21.73
N ALA A 227 -0.36 2.51 22.42
CA ALA A 227 0.60 3.38 23.11
C ALA A 227 1.26 4.42 22.19
N THR A 228 1.25 4.18 20.87
CA THR A 228 1.81 5.06 19.85
C THR A 228 0.85 6.17 19.39
N SER A 229 -0.42 6.16 19.81
CA SER A 229 -1.41 7.14 19.38
C SER A 229 -1.10 8.53 19.95
N SER A 230 -1.12 9.57 19.11
CA SER A 230 -1.06 10.96 19.58
C SER A 230 -2.27 11.39 20.40
N LEU A 231 -3.34 10.57 20.42
CA LEU A 231 -4.58 10.89 21.09
C LEU A 231 -4.65 10.39 22.54
N LEU A 232 -3.64 9.66 23.05
CA LEU A 232 -3.63 9.17 24.43
C LEU A 232 -3.75 10.29 25.48
N ASN A 233 -3.14 11.45 25.19
CA ASN A 233 -3.16 12.63 26.05
C ASN A 233 -3.91 13.80 25.40
N ALA A 234 -4.72 13.54 24.37
CA ALA A 234 -5.48 14.59 23.72
C ALA A 234 -6.67 15.00 24.60
N PRO A 235 -7.11 16.27 24.53
CA PRO A 235 -8.28 16.73 25.28
C PRO A 235 -9.53 15.94 24.87
N GLU A 236 -10.52 15.88 25.76
CA GLU A 236 -11.73 15.06 25.61
C GLU A 236 -12.45 15.28 24.28
N ASN A 237 -12.47 16.53 23.78
CA ASN A 237 -13.07 16.88 22.50
C ASN A 237 -12.41 16.23 21.27
N LYS A 238 -11.23 15.63 21.40
CA LYS A 238 -10.52 14.89 20.35
C LYS A 238 -10.49 13.38 20.60
N GLN A 239 -11.14 12.89 21.66
CA GLN A 239 -11.16 11.48 21.99
C GLN A 239 -12.08 10.63 21.09
N TRP A 240 -12.98 11.25 20.33
CA TRP A 240 -13.78 10.55 19.32
C TRP A 240 -12.97 10.12 18.08
N SER A 241 -11.78 10.71 17.90
CA SER A 241 -10.94 10.46 16.73
C SER A 241 -10.16 9.15 16.88
N VAL A 242 -9.84 8.51 15.75
CA VAL A 242 -9.13 7.23 15.72
C VAL A 242 -7.82 7.28 14.95
N THR A 243 -6.88 6.45 15.38
CA THR A 243 -5.49 6.44 14.92
C THR A 243 -5.02 5.07 14.46
N SER A 244 -5.61 3.98 14.99
CA SER A 244 -5.20 2.61 14.72
C SER A 244 -3.70 2.42 14.97
N PHE A 245 -2.97 1.80 14.05
CA PHE A 245 -1.50 1.66 14.12
C PHE A 245 -0.72 2.96 13.90
N PHE A 246 -1.37 4.04 13.49
CA PHE A 246 -0.71 5.28 13.12
C PHE A 246 -0.57 6.23 14.30
N TYR A 247 0.45 7.08 14.26
CA TYR A 247 0.62 8.13 15.27
C TYR A 247 -0.49 9.19 15.20
N ASN A 248 -0.94 9.54 13.99
CA ASN A 248 -1.86 10.66 13.72
C ASN A 248 -3.08 10.19 12.90
N PRO A 249 -4.31 10.67 13.18
CA PRO A 249 -5.52 10.32 12.41
C PRO A 249 -5.41 10.57 10.90
N ASN A 250 -4.69 11.61 10.48
CA ASN A 250 -4.48 11.92 9.07
C ASN A 250 -3.68 10.84 8.34
N ASN A 251 -2.76 10.15 9.03
CA ASN A 251 -1.99 9.07 8.42
C ASN A 251 -2.87 7.84 8.18
N LEU A 252 -3.76 7.53 9.13
CA LEU A 252 -4.78 6.50 8.96
C LEU A 252 -5.69 6.83 7.77
N ALA A 253 -6.20 8.05 7.70
CA ALA A 253 -7.07 8.50 6.61
C ALA A 253 -6.38 8.39 5.25
N THR A 254 -5.12 8.82 5.18
CA THR A 254 -4.30 8.74 3.97
C THR A 254 -4.11 7.28 3.54
N PHE A 255 -3.84 6.37 4.48
CA PHE A 255 -3.69 4.94 4.18
C PHE A 255 -5.00 4.32 3.65
N LEU A 256 -6.15 4.67 4.24
CA LEU A 256 -7.47 4.24 3.76
C LEU A 256 -7.75 4.77 2.35
N ALA A 257 -7.42 6.04 2.08
CA ALA A 257 -7.52 6.63 0.75
C ALA A 257 -6.64 5.88 -0.26
N MET A 258 -5.39 5.56 0.07
CA MET A 258 -4.51 4.77 -0.82
C MET A 258 -5.07 3.39 -1.15
N CYS A 259 -5.82 2.76 -0.24
CA CYS A 259 -6.46 1.46 -0.48
C CYS A 259 -7.73 1.57 -1.36
N TRP A 260 -8.36 2.74 -1.39
CA TRP A 260 -9.65 2.97 -2.01
C TRP A 260 -9.77 2.52 -3.47
N PRO A 261 -8.82 2.86 -4.38
CA PRO A 261 -8.92 2.47 -5.78
C PRO A 261 -8.96 0.95 -5.97
N PHE A 262 -8.34 0.18 -5.07
CA PHE A 262 -8.29 -1.27 -5.14
C PHE A 262 -9.62 -1.93 -4.78
N PHE A 263 -10.44 -1.30 -3.94
CA PHE A 263 -11.80 -1.78 -3.66
C PHE A 263 -12.75 -1.37 -4.77
N PHE A 264 -12.61 -0.13 -5.25
CA PHE A 264 -13.48 0.41 -6.29
C PHE A 264 -13.25 -0.23 -7.67
N ILE A 265 -12.03 -0.63 -8.01
CA ILE A 265 -11.75 -1.28 -9.30
C ILE A 265 -12.46 -2.62 -9.47
N VAL A 266 -12.84 -3.30 -8.38
CA VAL A 266 -13.48 -4.63 -8.39
C VAL A 266 -14.75 -4.63 -9.25
N PHE A 267 -15.54 -3.55 -9.22
CA PHE A 267 -16.78 -3.43 -10.00
C PHE A 267 -16.54 -3.36 -11.52
N PHE A 268 -15.36 -2.93 -11.94
CA PHE A 268 -14.98 -2.77 -13.35
C PHE A 268 -14.21 -3.97 -13.92
N VAL A 269 -13.60 -4.78 -13.05
CA VAL A 269 -12.69 -5.85 -13.47
C VAL A 269 -13.30 -7.24 -13.29
N THR A 270 -14.18 -7.45 -12.31
CA THR A 270 -14.80 -8.77 -12.06
C THR A 270 -16.32 -8.74 -12.13
N ARG A 271 -16.91 -9.86 -12.54
CA ARG A 271 -18.36 -10.10 -12.52
C ARG A 271 -18.83 -10.90 -11.30
N ARG A 272 -17.90 -11.33 -10.43
CA ARG A 272 -18.20 -12.14 -9.25
C ARG A 272 -18.84 -11.27 -8.17
N ARG A 273 -20.15 -11.42 -7.96
CA ARG A 273 -20.95 -10.59 -7.05
C ARG A 273 -20.47 -10.62 -5.59
N TRP A 274 -19.91 -11.73 -5.11
CA TRP A 274 -19.37 -11.80 -3.75
C TRP A 274 -18.17 -10.87 -3.55
N LEU A 275 -17.34 -10.66 -4.60
CA LEU A 275 -16.25 -9.69 -4.55
C LEU A 275 -16.78 -8.26 -4.53
N TRP A 276 -17.93 -8.00 -5.16
CA TRP A 276 -18.58 -6.70 -5.06
C TRP A 276 -19.06 -6.43 -3.64
N ALA A 277 -19.71 -7.40 -3.00
CA ALA A 277 -20.13 -7.28 -1.61
C ALA A 277 -18.94 -7.01 -0.69
N LEU A 278 -17.82 -7.73 -0.88
CA LEU A 278 -16.58 -7.48 -0.14
C LEU A 278 -16.02 -6.07 -0.39
N GLY A 279 -16.07 -5.59 -1.64
CA GLY A 279 -15.67 -4.23 -2.01
C GLY A 279 -16.53 -3.17 -1.36
N ILE A 280 -17.87 -3.31 -1.41
CA ILE A 280 -18.81 -2.40 -0.73
C ILE A 280 -18.55 -2.38 0.77
N ALA A 281 -18.40 -3.56 1.39
CA ALA A 281 -18.13 -3.67 2.82
C ALA A 281 -16.82 -2.97 3.20
N ALA A 282 -15.73 -3.20 2.45
CA ALA A 282 -14.46 -2.52 2.67
C ALA A 282 -14.58 -1.00 2.47
N MET A 283 -15.28 -0.54 1.43
CA MET A 283 -15.48 0.90 1.20
C MET A 283 -16.30 1.53 2.32
N GLY A 284 -17.38 0.88 2.77
CA GLY A 284 -18.20 1.34 3.89
C GLY A 284 -17.41 1.42 5.20
N LEU A 285 -16.61 0.40 5.53
CA LEU A 285 -15.72 0.43 6.69
C LEU A 285 -14.66 1.52 6.58
N SER A 286 -14.14 1.77 5.37
CA SER A 286 -13.18 2.86 5.14
C SER A 286 -13.81 4.23 5.34
N VAL A 287 -15.02 4.47 4.83
CA VAL A 287 -15.76 5.73 5.06
C VAL A 287 -16.03 5.92 6.55
N LEU A 288 -16.52 4.88 7.24
CA LEU A 288 -16.77 4.94 8.68
C LEU A 288 -15.50 5.33 9.45
N ALA A 289 -14.40 4.60 9.23
CA ALA A 289 -13.12 4.90 9.85
C ALA A 289 -12.64 6.33 9.52
N LEU A 290 -12.81 6.77 8.26
CA LEU A 290 -12.32 8.06 7.79
C LEU A 290 -13.12 9.23 8.34
N VAL A 291 -14.43 9.09 8.54
CA VAL A 291 -15.23 10.06 9.30
C VAL A 291 -14.66 10.24 10.71
N HIS A 292 -14.31 9.13 11.38
CA HIS A 292 -13.66 9.18 12.70
C HIS A 292 -12.21 9.68 12.68
N THR A 293 -11.54 9.77 11.52
CA THR A 293 -10.24 10.45 11.46
C THR A 293 -10.34 11.97 11.39
N GLY A 294 -11.47 12.47 10.88
CA GLY A 294 -11.68 13.89 10.60
C GLY A 294 -10.82 14.49 9.49
N SER A 295 -10.21 13.67 8.63
CA SER A 295 -9.30 14.16 7.58
C SER A 295 -10.06 14.60 6.31
N ARG A 296 -10.35 15.92 6.19
CA ARG A 296 -11.00 16.50 5.01
C ARG A 296 -10.19 16.34 3.72
N SER A 297 -8.87 16.45 3.79
CA SER A 297 -8.00 16.26 2.63
C SER A 297 -8.13 14.85 2.05
N SER A 298 -8.19 13.84 2.92
CA SER A 298 -8.35 12.44 2.50
C SER A 298 -9.74 12.17 1.89
N LEU A 299 -10.80 12.82 2.38
CA LEU A 299 -12.13 12.78 1.75
C LEU A 299 -12.08 13.30 0.31
N LEU A 300 -11.44 14.46 0.10
CA LEU A 300 -11.26 15.05 -1.22
C LEU A 300 -10.43 14.15 -2.14
N THR A 301 -9.35 13.55 -1.61
CA THR A 301 -8.52 12.59 -2.35
C THR A 301 -9.37 11.41 -2.83
N ILE A 302 -10.16 10.79 -1.95
CA ILE A 302 -11.04 9.66 -2.32
C ILE A 302 -12.06 10.08 -3.39
N GLY A 303 -12.65 11.28 -3.26
CA GLY A 303 -13.57 11.82 -4.25
C GLY A 303 -12.92 11.97 -5.62
N LEU A 304 -11.74 12.57 -5.67
CA LEU A 304 -10.97 12.77 -6.89
C LEU A 304 -10.53 11.44 -7.51
N GLU A 305 -10.01 10.51 -6.71
CA GLU A 305 -9.63 9.17 -7.16
C GLU A 305 -10.82 8.41 -7.74
N THR A 306 -12.01 8.55 -7.12
CA THR A 306 -13.25 7.96 -7.63
C THR A 306 -13.62 8.56 -8.98
N VAL A 307 -13.53 9.88 -9.15
CA VAL A 307 -13.76 10.55 -10.45
C VAL A 307 -12.79 10.04 -11.51
N VAL A 308 -11.50 10.00 -11.22
CA VAL A 308 -10.47 9.52 -12.15
C VAL A 308 -10.71 8.06 -12.53
N ALA A 309 -11.01 7.21 -11.54
CA ALA A 309 -11.32 5.81 -11.77
C ALA A 309 -12.60 5.65 -12.62
N LEU A 310 -13.64 6.44 -12.36
CA LEU A 310 -14.85 6.46 -13.19
C LEU A 310 -14.55 6.82 -14.63
N VAL A 311 -13.84 7.93 -14.88
CA VAL A 311 -13.50 8.38 -16.24
C VAL A 311 -12.68 7.32 -16.98
N TYR A 312 -11.69 6.74 -16.31
CA TYR A 312 -10.80 5.74 -16.90
C TYR A 312 -11.51 4.39 -17.16
N TYR A 313 -12.15 3.82 -16.15
CA TYR A 313 -12.77 2.48 -16.23
C TYR A 313 -14.15 2.48 -16.88
N ALA A 314 -14.87 3.60 -16.94
CA ALA A 314 -16.07 3.67 -17.77
C ALA A 314 -15.74 3.43 -19.25
N ARG A 315 -14.56 3.85 -19.71
CA ARG A 315 -14.14 3.66 -21.11
C ARG A 315 -13.56 2.27 -21.39
N HIS A 316 -12.90 1.64 -20.40
CA HIS A 316 -12.08 0.43 -20.62
C HIS A 316 -12.51 -0.79 -19.79
N GLY A 317 -13.49 -0.66 -18.89
CA GLY A 317 -13.91 -1.72 -17.97
C GLY A 317 -14.69 -2.85 -18.66
N ARG A 318 -14.46 -4.09 -18.22
CA ARG A 318 -15.13 -5.30 -18.72
C ARG A 318 -16.21 -5.84 -17.76
N GLY A 319 -16.29 -5.25 -16.57
CA GLY A 319 -17.26 -5.54 -15.51
C GLY A 319 -18.59 -4.80 -15.68
N SER A 320 -19.32 -4.62 -14.57
CA SER A 320 -20.63 -3.95 -14.61
C SER A 320 -20.44 -2.43 -14.57
N ARG A 321 -20.16 -1.85 -15.74
CA ARG A 321 -19.94 -0.40 -15.91
C ARG A 321 -21.06 0.44 -15.27
N ARG A 322 -22.32 0.04 -15.44
CA ARG A 322 -23.47 0.75 -14.86
C ARG A 322 -23.45 0.75 -13.34
N ALA A 323 -23.17 -0.39 -12.72
CA ALA A 323 -23.07 -0.50 -11.26
C ALA A 323 -21.89 0.32 -10.71
N GLY A 324 -20.72 0.25 -11.36
CA GLY A 324 -19.56 1.05 -10.97
C GLY A 324 -19.80 2.56 -11.08
N ILE A 325 -20.48 3.02 -12.14
CA ILE A 325 -20.86 4.43 -12.31
C ILE A 325 -21.85 4.86 -11.24
N ALA A 326 -22.94 4.11 -11.03
CA ALA A 326 -23.94 4.43 -10.02
C ALA A 326 -23.32 4.52 -8.61
N LEU A 327 -22.49 3.54 -8.25
CA LEU A 327 -21.78 3.53 -6.97
C LEU A 327 -20.82 4.72 -6.84
N GLY A 328 -20.03 5.01 -7.88
CA GLY A 328 -19.10 6.13 -7.87
C GLY A 328 -19.81 7.49 -7.72
N LEU A 329 -20.96 7.69 -8.38
CA LEU A 329 -21.77 8.89 -8.21
C LEU A 329 -22.35 8.99 -6.79
N ALA A 330 -22.84 7.89 -6.23
CA ALA A 330 -23.33 7.84 -4.86
C ALA A 330 -22.23 8.19 -3.85
N ILE A 331 -21.02 7.68 -4.04
CA ILE A 331 -19.84 8.01 -3.24
C ILE A 331 -19.53 9.51 -3.33
N ILE A 332 -19.46 10.07 -4.54
CA ILE A 332 -19.15 11.48 -4.73
C ILE A 332 -20.20 12.36 -4.04
N ALA A 333 -21.48 12.04 -4.19
CA ALA A 333 -22.56 12.76 -3.52
C ALA A 333 -22.45 12.65 -1.98
N GLY A 334 -22.20 11.45 -1.46
CA GLY A 334 -22.02 11.23 -0.02
C GLY A 334 -20.81 11.98 0.56
N LEU A 335 -19.67 11.95 -0.14
CA LEU A 335 -18.46 12.67 0.25
C LEU A 335 -18.65 14.20 0.15
N ALA A 336 -19.31 14.69 -0.88
CA ALA A 336 -19.65 16.10 -1.02
C ALA A 336 -20.58 16.55 0.11
N TYR A 337 -21.59 15.75 0.45
CA TYR A 337 -22.44 16.00 1.60
C TYR A 337 -21.62 16.06 2.90
N LEU A 338 -20.76 15.07 3.16
CA LEU A 338 -19.92 15.06 4.36
C LEU A 338 -18.93 16.25 4.41
N ALA A 339 -18.40 16.68 3.26
CA ALA A 339 -17.48 17.80 3.19
C ALA A 339 -18.17 19.16 3.36
N LEU A 340 -19.40 19.30 2.85
CA LEU A 340 -20.18 20.54 2.88
C LEU A 340 -21.07 20.66 4.12
N ASN A 341 -21.39 19.56 4.78
CA ASN A 341 -22.22 19.55 5.97
C ASN A 341 -21.40 20.03 7.18
N THR A 342 -21.36 21.35 7.35
CA THR A 342 -20.73 22.05 8.47
C THR A 342 -21.62 22.10 9.71
N THR A 343 -22.71 21.32 9.77
CA THR A 343 -23.65 21.41 10.90
C THR A 343 -22.96 21.14 12.24
N ALA A 344 -23.17 22.08 13.16
CA ALA A 344 -22.59 22.20 14.49
C ALA A 344 -23.01 21.11 15.49
N THR A 345 -23.15 19.87 15.03
CA THR A 345 -23.01 18.72 15.93
C THR A 345 -21.52 18.61 16.25
N GLY A 346 -21.15 18.51 17.53
CA GLY A 346 -19.76 18.65 17.99
C GLY A 346 -18.72 17.73 17.31
N MET A 347 -19.17 16.69 16.59
CA MET A 347 -18.33 15.84 15.74
C MET A 347 -17.95 16.46 14.37
N LEU A 348 -18.83 17.22 13.72
CA LEU A 348 -18.58 17.80 12.39
C LEU A 348 -18.21 19.30 12.44
N GLY A 349 -18.62 20.01 13.50
CA GLY A 349 -18.30 21.43 13.69
C GLY A 349 -16.83 21.72 14.06
N GLN A 350 -16.04 20.68 14.38
CA GLN A 350 -14.60 20.78 14.69
C GLN A 350 -13.71 20.14 13.60
N LEU A 351 -14.30 19.60 12.53
CA LEU A 351 -13.61 19.33 11.26
C LEU A 351 -13.20 20.65 10.62
#